data_AF-A0A957U6X6-F1
#
_entry.id   AF-A0A957U6X6-F1
#
_cell.length_a   1.000
_cell.length_b   1.000
_cell.length_c   1.000
_cell.angle_alpha   90.00
_cell.angle_beta   90.00
_cell.angle_gamma   90.00
#
_symmetry.space_group_name_H-M   'P 1'
#
loop_
_entity.id
_entity.type
_entity.pdbx_description
1 polymer ?
#
loop_
_entity_poly.entity_id
_entity_poly.type
_entity_poly.pdbx_seq_one_letter_code
_entity_poly.pdbx_strand_id
1 'polypeptide(L)'
;VLAELNLEAVAFRSVPVIESALGQRALYARPWLGQVVVRRTDAACEAGDTFERLLYVARKRIINTARARGVQRLYIASLSSRTIVYKGLVLAEELAHFYPDLSDPEYKTAIAVFHQRYSTNTFPTWERAQPFRLVCHNGEINTLQGNENWMRAREADLASPFWENPAALILPIIGKEGSDSGKLDNTLELLVRGGRDIRHALMMMVPEAWERLPEGEVTPERRAFYEYHSALMEPWDGPAALTYTDGRIVGTAMDRNGLRPARYVVLDNGYVICASETGAVAYDEGRVVRKGRISPGQIFCVDTTRGVVMDDEEITQKFAARRPYDRWIQENLVSLDELVKKWATVNGQLSIVNGGNGASSTINNQQLSSNNSIPLSNRQASFGYTSEEMIVVLRPMLTTGQEPVGAMGDDTPPAVMSKLPRSLFGYFKQRFAEVTNPPIDPLREEMVMSLRMLLGRRANVLTETPDAVRLVALKSPVLLPEQMAALHAQDTPEFAVATVAAVWPAPAGEEVTPEVAGDALRAAVTKLCREAEEAVRGGARILVISDEAA
;
A
#
# COMPACT_ATOMS: atom_id res chain seq x y z
N VAL A 1 27.43 -15.57 6.15
CA VAL A 1 26.34 -14.71 6.70
C VAL A 1 26.23 -14.77 8.22
N LEU A 2 25.81 -15.88 8.87
CA LEU A 2 25.64 -15.90 10.34
C LEU A 2 26.92 -15.49 11.09
N ALA A 3 28.06 -16.12 10.75
CA ALA A 3 29.35 -15.78 11.36
C ALA A 3 29.78 -14.32 11.15
N GLU A 4 29.49 -13.74 9.98
CA GLU A 4 29.77 -12.31 9.69
C GLU A 4 28.92 -11.35 10.53
N LEU A 5 27.81 -11.84 11.09
CA LEU A 5 26.93 -11.10 12.00
C LEU A 5 27.20 -11.48 13.47
N ASN A 6 28.34 -12.11 13.75
CA ASN A 6 28.71 -12.66 15.07
C ASN A 6 27.65 -13.64 15.62
N LEU A 7 26.90 -14.32 14.76
CA LEU A 7 25.97 -15.38 15.15
C LEU A 7 26.59 -16.75 14.91
N GLU A 8 26.35 -17.68 15.83
CA GLU A 8 26.85 -19.05 15.71
C GLU A 8 25.71 -20.02 15.39
N ALA A 9 25.89 -20.85 14.36
CA ALA A 9 25.02 -21.99 14.11
C ALA A 9 25.49 -23.17 14.98
N VAL A 10 24.76 -23.44 16.06
CA VAL A 10 25.13 -24.48 17.05
C VAL A 10 24.76 -25.87 16.55
N ALA A 11 23.61 -25.99 15.89
CA ALA A 11 23.13 -27.27 15.39
C ALA A 11 22.26 -27.08 14.14
N PHE A 12 22.30 -28.08 13.27
CA PHE A 12 21.31 -28.27 12.21
C PHE A 12 20.50 -29.53 12.54
N ARG A 13 19.18 -29.40 12.51
CA ARG A 13 18.24 -30.47 12.82
C ARG A 13 17.34 -30.70 11.62
N SER A 14 17.38 -31.89 11.03
CA SER A 14 16.34 -32.31 10.08
C SER A 14 15.02 -32.40 10.84
N VAL A 15 13.98 -31.73 10.35
CA VAL A 15 12.66 -31.77 10.99
C VAL A 15 12.02 -33.14 10.73
N PRO A 16 11.61 -33.89 11.76
CA PRO A 16 10.91 -35.15 11.56
C PRO A 16 9.58 -34.88 10.86
N VAL A 17 9.27 -35.68 9.84
CA VAL A 17 8.03 -35.58 9.08
C VAL A 17 7.44 -36.95 8.79
N ILE A 18 6.11 -37.03 8.73
CA ILE A 18 5.37 -38.23 8.33
C ILE A 18 4.86 -38.04 6.91
N GLU A 19 5.60 -38.53 5.91
CA GLU A 19 5.29 -38.30 4.49
C GLU A 19 3.94 -38.88 4.03
N SER A 20 3.43 -39.92 4.71
CA SER A 20 2.12 -40.51 4.42
C SER A 20 0.94 -39.58 4.70
N ALA A 21 1.16 -38.50 5.46
CA ALA A 21 0.15 -37.46 5.70
C ALA A 21 -0.04 -36.53 4.47
N LEU A 22 0.83 -36.63 3.46
CA LEU A 22 0.79 -35.77 2.27
C LEU A 22 0.15 -36.47 1.08
N GLY A 23 -0.64 -35.72 0.32
CA GLY A 23 -1.03 -36.11 -1.03
C GLY A 23 0.17 -36.13 -1.99
N GLN A 24 0.10 -36.95 -3.04
CA GLN A 24 1.21 -37.19 -3.98
C GLN A 24 1.85 -35.91 -4.56
N ARG A 25 1.02 -34.90 -4.90
CA ARG A 25 1.51 -33.61 -5.43
C ARG A 25 2.30 -32.81 -4.40
N ALA A 26 1.81 -32.76 -3.16
CA ALA A 26 2.49 -32.07 -2.07
C ALA A 26 3.83 -32.76 -1.75
N LEU A 27 3.84 -34.09 -1.71
CA LEU A 27 5.04 -34.90 -1.49
C LEU A 27 6.09 -34.67 -2.58
N TYR A 28 5.68 -34.68 -3.86
CA TYR A 28 6.58 -34.42 -4.99
C TYR A 28 7.23 -33.03 -4.93
N ALA A 29 6.47 -32.02 -4.53
CA ALA A 29 6.97 -30.64 -4.41
C ALA A 29 7.69 -30.35 -3.08
N ARG A 30 7.72 -31.30 -2.14
CA ARG A 30 8.19 -31.10 -0.77
C ARG A 30 9.65 -30.67 -0.73
N PRO A 31 10.00 -29.58 -0.01
CA PRO A 31 11.39 -29.24 0.24
C PRO A 31 11.99 -30.17 1.30
N TRP A 32 13.32 -30.21 1.37
CA TRP A 32 13.95 -30.66 2.61
C TRP A 32 13.64 -29.65 3.73
N LEU A 33 13.16 -30.16 4.87
CA LEU A 33 12.73 -29.35 6.00
C LEU A 33 13.79 -29.46 7.10
N GLY A 34 14.40 -28.33 7.45
CA GLY A 34 15.48 -28.26 8.43
C GLY A 34 15.32 -27.06 9.34
N GLN A 35 15.81 -27.21 10.57
CA GLN A 35 15.97 -26.18 11.57
C GLN A 35 17.46 -25.91 11.79
N VAL A 36 17.77 -24.65 12.08
CA VAL A 36 19.08 -24.24 12.57
C VAL A 36 18.91 -23.63 13.94
N VAL A 37 19.69 -24.11 14.91
CA VAL A 37 19.78 -23.51 16.24
C VAL A 37 20.86 -22.45 16.19
N VAL A 38 20.46 -21.19 16.35
CA VAL A 38 21.37 -20.04 16.28
C VAL A 38 21.58 -19.47 17.68
N ARG A 39 22.85 -19.41 18.11
CA ARG A 39 23.24 -18.76 19.35
C ARG A 39 23.61 -17.29 19.08
N ARG A 40 22.99 -16.40 19.85
CA ARG A 40 23.40 -15.00 19.99
C ARG A 40 24.71 -14.98 20.79
N THR A 41 25.80 -14.53 20.19
CA THR A 41 27.06 -14.33 20.92
C THR A 41 27.05 -12.97 21.62
N ASP A 42 27.93 -12.78 22.61
CA ASP A 42 28.06 -11.50 23.32
C ASP A 42 28.56 -10.38 22.40
N ALA A 43 29.29 -10.72 21.33
CA ALA A 43 29.77 -9.79 20.32
C ALA A 43 28.72 -9.43 19.25
N ALA A 44 27.54 -10.07 19.25
CA ALA A 44 26.52 -9.84 18.22
C ALA A 44 25.67 -8.61 18.52
N CYS A 45 24.87 -8.69 19.58
CA CYS A 45 23.91 -7.66 19.99
C CYS A 45 23.25 -8.04 21.31
N GLU A 46 22.51 -7.10 21.90
CA GLU A 46 21.61 -7.36 23.02
C GLU A 46 20.45 -8.28 22.63
N ALA A 47 19.92 -9.01 23.62
CA ALA A 47 18.70 -9.80 23.46
C ALA A 47 17.47 -8.92 23.16
N GLY A 48 16.32 -9.56 22.91
CA GLY A 48 15.09 -8.83 22.66
C GLY A 48 15.03 -8.29 21.23
N ASP A 49 14.60 -7.03 21.05
CA ASP A 49 14.28 -6.50 19.72
C ASP A 49 15.53 -6.30 18.86
N THR A 50 16.69 -6.04 19.48
CA THR A 50 17.96 -5.93 18.76
C THR A 50 18.39 -7.25 18.15
N PHE A 51 18.22 -8.36 18.89
CA PHE A 51 18.47 -9.68 18.34
C PHE A 51 17.48 -10.06 17.22
N GLU A 52 16.20 -9.75 17.39
CA GLU A 52 15.21 -9.99 16.34
C GLU A 52 15.50 -9.18 15.05
N ARG A 53 15.95 -7.93 15.18
CA ARG A 53 16.43 -7.11 14.04
C ARG A 53 17.65 -7.75 13.36
N LEU A 54 18.59 -8.28 14.13
CA LEU A 54 19.77 -8.96 13.57
C LEU A 54 19.39 -10.26 12.84
N LEU A 55 18.45 -11.04 13.38
CA LEU A 55 17.92 -12.24 12.72
C LEU A 55 17.16 -11.92 11.44
N TYR A 56 16.42 -10.80 11.40
CA TYR A 56 15.81 -10.28 10.16
C TYR A 56 16.87 -10.00 9.09
N VAL A 57 17.92 -9.25 9.44
CA VAL A 57 19.05 -8.98 8.53
C VAL A 57 19.73 -10.28 8.08
N ALA A 58 20.00 -11.20 9.02
CA ALA A 58 20.58 -12.50 8.71
C ALA A 58 19.74 -13.26 7.69
N ARG A 59 18.42 -13.33 7.89
CA ARG A 59 17.49 -14.02 6.98
C ARG A 59 17.52 -13.39 5.58
N LYS A 60 17.43 -12.06 5.48
CA LYS A 60 17.48 -11.32 4.21
C LYS A 60 18.81 -11.57 3.48
N ARG A 61 19.94 -11.43 4.17
CA ARG A 61 21.28 -11.67 3.60
C ARG A 61 21.49 -13.13 3.17
N ILE A 62 21.00 -14.11 3.94
CA ILE A 62 21.06 -15.53 3.56
C ILE A 62 20.29 -15.78 2.26
N ILE A 63 19.03 -15.33 2.19
CA ILE A 63 18.17 -15.52 1.01
C ILE A 63 18.78 -14.83 -0.23
N ASN A 64 19.23 -13.60 -0.09
CA ASN A 64 19.81 -12.84 -1.20
C ASN A 64 21.12 -13.46 -1.69
N THR A 65 21.99 -13.89 -0.76
CA THR A 65 23.25 -14.56 -1.10
C THR A 65 22.99 -15.91 -1.78
N ALA A 66 22.01 -16.67 -1.31
CA ALA A 66 21.61 -17.93 -1.93
C ALA A 66 21.12 -17.71 -3.38
N ARG A 67 20.25 -16.73 -3.61
CA ARG A 67 19.75 -16.37 -4.95
C ARG A 67 20.86 -15.89 -5.88
N ALA A 68 21.76 -15.04 -5.38
CA ALA A 68 22.92 -14.57 -6.16
C ALA A 68 23.86 -15.72 -6.57
N ARG A 69 23.88 -16.81 -5.80
CA ARG A 69 24.61 -18.05 -6.11
C ARG A 69 23.78 -19.08 -6.91
N GLY A 70 22.61 -18.70 -7.41
CA GLY A 70 21.75 -19.58 -8.22
C GLY A 70 20.84 -20.53 -7.42
N VAL A 71 20.80 -20.43 -6.08
CA VAL A 71 19.93 -21.25 -5.23
C VAL A 71 18.55 -20.58 -5.12
N GLN A 72 17.62 -20.98 -6.01
CA GLN A 72 16.29 -20.35 -6.11
C GLN A 72 15.27 -20.90 -5.09
N ARG A 73 15.37 -22.17 -4.69
CA ARG A 73 14.35 -22.86 -3.86
C ARG A 73 14.59 -22.74 -2.35
N LEU A 74 15.49 -21.86 -1.90
CA LEU A 74 15.69 -21.63 -0.46
C LEU A 74 14.60 -20.70 0.09
N TYR A 75 13.84 -21.19 1.06
CA TYR A 75 12.86 -20.40 1.80
C TYR A 75 13.05 -20.58 3.30
N ILE A 76 13.03 -19.46 4.03
CA ILE A 76 13.09 -19.46 5.50
C ILE A 76 11.72 -19.03 6.01
N ALA A 77 10.98 -19.98 6.59
CA ALA A 77 9.63 -19.77 7.12
C ALA A 77 9.66 -18.81 8.32
N SER A 78 10.58 -19.04 9.26
CA SER A 78 10.84 -18.19 10.40
C SER A 78 12.33 -18.23 10.75
N LEU A 79 12.86 -17.11 11.24
CA LEU A 79 14.17 -17.05 11.89
C LEU A 79 14.05 -15.98 12.99
N SER A 80 13.74 -16.44 14.20
CA SER A 80 13.39 -15.62 15.35
C SER A 80 13.74 -16.38 16.63
N SER A 81 13.99 -15.63 17.70
CA SER A 81 14.12 -16.14 19.07
C SER A 81 12.80 -16.24 19.83
N ARG A 82 11.69 -15.77 19.23
CA ARG A 82 10.35 -15.71 19.84
C ARG A 82 9.33 -16.59 19.14
N THR A 83 9.41 -16.68 17.82
CA THR A 83 8.39 -17.33 16.99
C THR A 83 9.01 -18.41 16.11
N ILE A 84 8.29 -19.51 15.92
CA ILE A 84 8.61 -20.55 14.95
C ILE A 84 7.36 -20.89 14.12
N VAL A 85 7.53 -21.11 12.82
CA VAL A 85 6.42 -21.40 11.90
C VAL A 85 6.56 -22.81 11.34
N TYR A 86 5.59 -23.66 11.66
CA TYR A 86 5.36 -24.95 11.01
C TYR A 86 4.21 -24.79 10.01
N LYS A 87 4.50 -25.03 8.72
CA LYS A 87 3.52 -24.89 7.63
C LYS A 87 3.85 -25.82 6.48
N GLY A 88 2.85 -26.19 5.69
CA GLY A 88 3.05 -27.05 4.54
C GLY A 88 1.83 -27.15 3.65
N LEU A 89 1.98 -27.90 2.55
CA LEU A 89 0.88 -28.26 1.65
C LEU A 89 0.15 -29.50 2.18
N VAL A 90 -0.48 -29.33 3.34
CA VAL A 90 -1.14 -30.39 4.12
C VAL A 90 -2.54 -29.93 4.51
N LEU A 91 -3.47 -30.87 4.70
CA LEU A 91 -4.77 -30.56 5.29
C LEU A 91 -4.57 -30.05 6.71
N ALA A 92 -5.40 -29.10 7.15
CA ALA A 92 -5.21 -28.46 8.46
C ALA A 92 -5.25 -29.48 9.61
N GLU A 93 -6.14 -30.46 9.55
CA GLU A 93 -6.28 -31.56 10.53
C GLU A 93 -5.08 -32.52 10.55
N GLU A 94 -4.35 -32.62 9.45
CA GLU A 94 -3.18 -33.49 9.30
C GLU A 94 -1.86 -32.79 9.68
N LEU A 95 -1.87 -31.50 10.02
CA LEU A 95 -0.65 -30.73 10.27
C LEU A 95 0.18 -31.30 11.44
N ALA A 96 -0.49 -31.65 12.55
CA ALA A 96 0.16 -32.23 13.72
C ALA A 96 0.61 -33.68 13.50
N HIS A 97 -0.05 -34.41 12.59
CA HIS A 97 0.39 -35.73 12.17
C HIS A 97 1.62 -35.63 11.26
N PHE A 98 1.61 -34.71 10.29
CA PHE A 98 2.73 -34.47 9.39
C PHE A 98 3.99 -33.99 10.14
N TYR A 99 3.83 -33.16 11.16
CA TYR A 99 4.91 -32.67 12.03
C TYR A 99 4.77 -33.21 13.46
N PRO A 100 5.39 -34.37 13.77
CA PRO A 100 5.32 -34.97 15.11
C PRO A 100 5.75 -34.05 16.26
N ASP A 101 6.65 -33.09 15.98
CA ASP A 101 7.06 -32.06 16.93
C ASP A 101 5.87 -31.32 17.57
N LEU A 102 4.79 -31.09 16.80
CA LEU A 102 3.59 -30.38 17.29
C LEU A 102 2.74 -31.22 18.24
N SER A 103 2.95 -32.54 18.27
CA SER A 103 2.28 -33.47 19.18
C SER A 103 3.13 -33.77 20.42
N ASP A 104 4.35 -33.23 20.51
CA ASP A 104 5.24 -33.42 21.65
C ASP A 104 4.69 -32.65 22.88
N PRO A 105 4.52 -33.30 24.05
CA PRO A 105 4.05 -32.64 25.27
C PRO A 105 4.92 -31.47 25.75
N GLU A 106 6.19 -31.41 25.35
CA GLU A 106 7.09 -30.29 25.65
C GLU A 106 6.94 -29.10 24.68
N TYR A 107 6.18 -29.25 23.58
CA TYR A 107 5.83 -28.15 22.70
C TYR A 107 4.77 -27.24 23.35
N LYS A 108 5.24 -26.32 24.20
CA LYS A 108 4.39 -25.38 24.94
C LYS A 108 4.49 -23.97 24.35
N THR A 109 3.37 -23.27 24.29
CA THR A 109 3.30 -21.88 23.81
C THR A 109 2.21 -21.09 24.52
N ALA A 110 2.43 -19.77 24.65
CA ALA A 110 1.40 -18.82 25.07
C ALA A 110 0.58 -18.27 23.89
N ILE A 111 1.11 -18.38 22.66
CA ILE A 111 0.50 -17.83 21.44
C ILE A 111 0.45 -18.92 20.37
N ALA A 112 -0.72 -19.11 19.78
CA ALA A 112 -0.90 -19.95 18.59
C ALA A 112 -1.62 -19.15 17.51
N VAL A 113 -1.04 -19.11 16.31
CA VAL A 113 -1.65 -18.51 15.12
C VAL A 113 -1.71 -19.59 14.05
N PHE A 114 -2.91 -19.84 13.52
CA PHE A 114 -3.16 -20.85 12.50
C PHE A 114 -3.83 -20.23 11.28
N HIS A 115 -3.70 -20.89 10.14
CA HIS A 115 -4.32 -20.45 8.90
C HIS A 115 -4.50 -21.63 7.94
N GLN A 116 -5.66 -21.68 7.28
CA GLN A 116 -5.91 -22.59 6.17
C GLN A 116 -6.19 -21.76 4.91
N ARG A 117 -5.43 -22.01 3.85
CA ARG A 117 -5.52 -21.24 2.60
C ARG A 117 -6.37 -21.98 1.57
N TYR A 118 -7.28 -21.25 0.92
CA TYR A 118 -7.84 -21.66 -0.36
C TYR A 118 -7.03 -21.01 -1.49
N SER A 119 -6.67 -21.77 -2.52
CA SER A 119 -5.86 -21.29 -3.64
C SER A 119 -6.63 -21.43 -4.94
N THR A 120 -6.74 -20.36 -5.72
CA THR A 120 -7.25 -20.40 -7.09
C THR A 120 -6.25 -21.04 -8.08
N ASN A 121 -4.99 -21.21 -7.68
CA ASN A 121 -3.96 -21.85 -8.51
C ASN A 121 -3.99 -23.37 -8.39
N THR A 122 -3.85 -24.05 -9.53
CA THR A 122 -3.74 -25.52 -9.66
C THR A 122 -2.38 -26.09 -9.20
N PHE A 123 -1.36 -25.24 -9.03
CA PHE A 123 -0.02 -25.61 -8.57
C PHE A 123 0.33 -24.88 -7.25
N PRO A 124 -0.05 -25.42 -6.09
CA PRO A 124 0.31 -24.84 -4.80
C PRO A 124 1.82 -24.99 -4.55
N THR A 125 2.43 -23.99 -3.92
CA THR A 125 3.84 -24.04 -3.51
C THR A 125 3.98 -23.92 -1.99
N TRP A 126 4.96 -24.62 -1.42
CA TRP A 126 5.13 -24.77 0.02
C TRP A 126 5.40 -23.43 0.72
N GLU A 127 6.19 -22.56 0.10
CA GLU A 127 6.54 -21.25 0.64
C GLU A 127 5.35 -20.28 0.74
N ARG A 128 4.29 -20.50 -0.04
CA ARG A 128 3.05 -19.69 -0.05
C ARG A 128 2.03 -20.14 0.99
N ALA A 129 2.22 -21.29 1.64
CA ALA A 129 1.43 -21.63 2.82
C ALA A 129 1.62 -20.54 3.89
N GLN A 130 0.62 -20.34 4.73
CA GLN A 130 0.66 -19.41 5.87
C GLN A 130 0.63 -20.20 7.18
N PRO A 131 1.10 -19.65 8.33
CA PRO A 131 1.51 -18.26 8.56
C PRO A 131 2.71 -17.74 7.77
N PHE A 132 2.78 -16.43 7.58
CA PHE A 132 4.05 -15.75 7.30
C PHE A 132 4.76 -15.41 8.61
N ARG A 133 5.70 -14.46 8.61
CA ARG A 133 6.59 -14.25 9.75
C ARG A 133 5.91 -13.49 10.87
N LEU A 134 5.09 -12.51 10.51
CA LEU A 134 4.36 -11.68 11.45
C LEU A 134 2.85 -11.77 11.27
N VAL A 135 2.36 -12.25 10.12
CA VAL A 135 0.94 -12.19 9.78
C VAL A 135 0.40 -13.45 9.10
N CYS A 136 -0.86 -13.72 9.39
CA CYS A 136 -1.78 -14.55 8.62
C CYS A 136 -2.84 -13.65 8.01
N HIS A 137 -3.08 -13.81 6.72
CA HIS A 137 -4.03 -13.02 5.95
C HIS A 137 -5.10 -13.91 5.36
N ASN A 138 -6.33 -13.70 5.84
CA ASN A 138 -7.53 -14.19 5.20
C ASN A 138 -8.12 -13.05 4.36
N GLY A 139 -7.96 -13.13 3.03
CA GLY A 139 -8.34 -12.06 2.13
C GLY A 139 -7.51 -11.99 0.86
N GLU A 140 -7.59 -10.87 0.15
CA GLU A 140 -6.84 -10.57 -1.09
C GLU A 140 -6.54 -9.07 -1.14
N ILE A 141 -5.27 -8.68 -1.33
CA ILE A 141 -4.88 -7.27 -1.49
C ILE A 141 -5.06 -6.83 -2.94
N ASN A 142 -6.04 -5.96 -3.22
CA ASN A 142 -6.40 -5.55 -4.58
C ASN A 142 -5.58 -4.35 -5.10
N THR A 143 -4.89 -3.61 -4.21
CA THR A 143 -4.00 -2.49 -4.56
C THR A 143 -2.53 -2.89 -4.77
N LEU A 144 -2.23 -4.19 -4.78
CA LEU A 144 -0.88 -4.73 -4.65
C LEU A 144 0.15 -4.12 -5.60
N GLN A 145 -0.18 -3.95 -6.89
CA GLN A 145 0.77 -3.40 -7.86
C GLN A 145 1.18 -1.97 -7.52
N GLY A 146 0.25 -1.15 -7.03
CA GLY A 146 0.54 0.20 -6.53
C GLY A 146 1.44 0.14 -5.32
N ASN A 147 1.09 -0.67 -4.32
CA ASN A 147 1.87 -0.81 -3.09
C ASN A 147 3.31 -1.29 -3.35
N GLU A 148 3.49 -2.26 -4.26
CA GLU A 148 4.82 -2.74 -4.65
C GLU A 148 5.68 -1.64 -5.28
N ASN A 149 5.09 -0.84 -6.18
CA ASN A 149 5.80 0.23 -6.86
C ASN A 149 6.18 1.36 -5.90
N TRP A 150 5.28 1.74 -4.98
CA TRP A 150 5.57 2.73 -3.95
C TRP A 150 6.64 2.25 -2.97
N MET A 151 6.58 0.99 -2.54
CA MET A 151 7.64 0.43 -1.71
C MET A 151 8.98 0.39 -2.45
N ARG A 152 9.01 0.05 -3.74
CA ARG A 152 10.24 0.11 -4.55
C ARG A 152 10.78 1.54 -4.66
N ALA A 153 9.92 2.54 -4.82
CA ALA A 153 10.34 3.94 -4.83
C ALA A 153 10.98 4.36 -3.50
N ARG A 154 10.48 3.82 -2.37
CA ARG A 154 11.03 4.06 -1.03
C ARG A 154 12.38 3.39 -0.77
N GLU A 155 12.73 2.34 -1.51
CA GLU A 155 14.02 1.64 -1.33
C GLU A 155 15.23 2.53 -1.62
N ALA A 156 15.09 3.48 -2.55
CA ALA A 156 16.18 4.38 -2.96
C ALA A 156 16.62 5.33 -1.84
N ASP A 157 15.68 5.80 -1.04
CA ASP A 157 15.89 6.80 0.03
C ASP A 157 15.68 6.19 1.44
N LEU A 158 15.72 4.86 1.57
CA LEU A 158 15.44 4.18 2.84
C LEU A 158 16.53 4.46 3.87
N ALA A 159 16.18 5.22 4.90
CA ALA A 159 17.04 5.51 6.04
C ALA A 159 16.52 4.83 7.31
N SER A 160 17.40 4.35 8.17
CA SER A 160 17.01 3.70 9.43
C SER A 160 17.88 4.17 10.59
N PRO A 161 17.30 4.42 11.78
CA PRO A 161 18.08 4.65 12.98
C PRO A 161 18.79 3.38 13.48
N PHE A 162 18.43 2.19 12.95
CA PHE A 162 18.97 0.90 13.39
C PHE A 162 19.96 0.27 12.40
N TRP A 163 20.05 0.77 11.18
CA TRP A 163 20.92 0.23 10.13
C TRP A 163 21.60 1.39 9.41
N GLU A 164 22.94 1.42 9.45
CA GLU A 164 23.74 2.46 8.77
C GLU A 164 23.59 2.41 7.24
N ASN A 165 23.52 1.21 6.66
CA ASN A 165 23.31 1.01 5.24
C ASN A 165 22.21 -0.04 4.99
N PRO A 166 20.91 0.35 5.12
CA PRO A 166 19.80 -0.56 4.88
C PRO A 166 19.84 -1.16 3.47
N ALA A 167 20.27 -0.37 2.48
CA ALA A 167 20.33 -0.78 1.08
C ALA A 167 21.17 -2.06 0.88
N ALA A 168 22.34 -2.13 1.51
CA ALA A 168 23.23 -3.29 1.44
C ALA A 168 22.74 -4.50 2.25
N LEU A 169 21.86 -4.30 3.23
CA LEU A 169 21.50 -5.32 4.22
C LEU A 169 20.18 -6.02 3.91
N ILE A 170 19.16 -5.27 3.48
CA ILE A 170 17.77 -5.74 3.50
C ILE A 170 17.02 -5.59 2.17
N LEU A 171 17.62 -4.97 1.15
CA LEU A 171 16.99 -4.87 -0.17
C LEU A 171 17.10 -6.17 -0.99
N PRO A 172 16.17 -6.44 -1.92
CA PRO A 172 14.88 -5.74 -2.06
C PRO A 172 13.98 -6.07 -0.86
N ILE A 173 13.17 -5.11 -0.39
CA ILE A 173 12.26 -5.29 0.75
C ILE A 173 11.21 -6.34 0.40
N ILE A 174 10.48 -6.09 -0.69
CA ILE A 174 9.50 -7.00 -1.24
C ILE A 174 10.20 -7.94 -2.22
N GLY A 175 10.06 -9.26 -2.00
CA GLY A 175 10.54 -10.26 -2.95
C GLY A 175 9.82 -10.15 -4.30
N LYS A 176 10.56 -10.31 -5.41
CA LYS A 176 9.97 -10.34 -6.76
C LYS A 176 8.87 -11.39 -6.90
N GLU A 177 9.06 -12.52 -6.24
CA GLU A 177 8.11 -13.63 -6.19
C GLU A 177 7.45 -13.69 -4.81
N GLY A 178 6.16 -14.02 -4.79
CA GLY A 178 5.38 -14.14 -3.56
C GLY A 178 3.91 -13.86 -3.81
N SER A 179 3.05 -14.34 -2.90
CA SER A 179 1.66 -13.90 -2.86
C SER A 179 1.56 -12.48 -2.33
N ASP A 180 0.45 -11.81 -2.61
CA ASP A 180 0.02 -10.54 -2.03
C ASP A 180 0.31 -10.44 -0.51
N SER A 181 -0.11 -11.45 0.23
CA SER A 181 -0.02 -11.61 1.68
C SER A 181 1.43 -11.71 2.15
N GLY A 182 2.27 -12.42 1.37
CA GLY A 182 3.69 -12.55 1.67
C GLY A 182 4.45 -11.24 1.44
N LYS A 183 3.96 -10.38 0.54
CA LYS A 183 4.52 -9.05 0.28
C LYS A 183 4.07 -8.06 1.34
N LEU A 184 2.81 -8.14 1.78
CA LEU A 184 2.31 -7.43 2.96
C LEU A 184 3.15 -7.76 4.20
N ASP A 185 3.43 -9.04 4.46
CA ASP A 185 4.31 -9.49 5.55
C ASP A 185 5.73 -8.88 5.46
N ASN A 186 6.30 -8.76 4.26
CA ASN A 186 7.64 -8.19 4.09
C ASN A 186 7.68 -6.69 4.44
N THR A 187 6.65 -5.95 4.04
CA THR A 187 6.51 -4.53 4.39
C THR A 187 6.22 -4.36 5.87
N LEU A 188 5.32 -5.15 6.45
CA LEU A 188 5.03 -5.13 7.89
C LEU A 188 6.29 -5.43 8.72
N GLU A 189 7.06 -6.44 8.31
CA GLU A 189 8.29 -6.78 8.99
C GLU A 189 9.37 -5.71 8.86
N LEU A 190 9.46 -5.02 7.73
CA LEU A 190 10.30 -3.83 7.61
C LEU A 190 9.91 -2.77 8.65
N LEU A 191 8.62 -2.44 8.77
CA LEU A 191 8.15 -1.40 9.70
C LEU A 191 8.41 -1.79 11.16
N VAL A 192 8.13 -3.04 11.53
CA VAL A 192 8.34 -3.56 12.89
C VAL A 192 9.82 -3.63 13.23
N ARG A 193 10.65 -4.21 12.35
CA ARG A 193 12.09 -4.27 12.55
C ARG A 193 12.77 -2.91 12.42
N GLY A 194 12.13 -1.97 11.73
CA GLY A 194 12.49 -0.56 11.69
C GLY A 194 12.07 0.23 12.94
N GLY A 195 11.50 -0.42 13.96
CA GLY A 195 11.27 0.15 15.29
C GLY A 195 9.82 0.48 15.65
N ARG A 196 8.86 0.21 14.76
CA ARG A 196 7.44 0.41 15.09
C ARG A 196 6.86 -0.75 15.89
N ASP A 197 5.88 -0.43 16.72
CA ASP A 197 4.97 -1.44 17.28
C ASP A 197 4.17 -2.07 16.12
N ILE A 198 3.92 -3.39 16.18
CA ILE A 198 3.22 -4.11 15.12
C ILE A 198 1.80 -3.55 14.86
N ARG A 199 1.13 -3.06 15.91
CA ARG A 199 -0.20 -2.45 15.80
C ARG A 199 -0.14 -1.11 15.08
N HIS A 200 0.85 -0.29 15.41
CA HIS A 200 1.10 0.98 14.74
C HIS A 200 1.40 0.76 13.26
N ALA A 201 2.26 -0.21 12.94
CA ALA A 201 2.56 -0.56 11.55
C ALA A 201 1.32 -1.03 10.79
N LEU A 202 0.45 -1.84 11.41
CA LEU A 202 -0.81 -2.28 10.80
C LEU A 202 -1.81 -1.14 10.62
N MET A 203 -1.99 -0.26 11.61
CA MET A 203 -2.84 0.93 11.47
C MET A 203 -2.36 1.89 10.38
N MET A 204 -1.06 1.89 10.07
CA MET A 204 -0.47 2.66 8.97
C MET A 204 -0.64 1.98 7.62
N MET A 205 -0.53 0.65 7.54
CA MET A 205 -0.65 -0.11 6.28
C MET A 205 -2.11 -0.36 5.88
N VAL A 206 -2.97 -0.67 6.85
CA VAL A 206 -4.39 -0.98 6.66
C VAL A 206 -5.19 -0.04 7.58
N PRO A 207 -5.22 1.27 7.27
CA PRO A 207 -5.92 2.24 8.08
C PRO A 207 -7.42 2.07 7.97
N GLU A 208 -8.16 2.50 9.01
CA GLU A 208 -9.61 2.60 8.91
C GLU A 208 -10.06 3.63 7.87
N ALA A 209 -11.36 3.65 7.57
CA ALA A 209 -11.97 4.80 6.90
C ALA A 209 -12.05 5.97 7.90
N TRP A 210 -11.43 7.10 7.57
CA TRP A 210 -11.34 8.24 8.50
C TRP A 210 -11.74 9.57 7.85
N GLU A 211 -11.53 9.74 6.55
CA GLU A 211 -11.63 11.05 5.88
C GLU A 211 -13.04 11.64 5.92
N ARG A 212 -14.05 10.82 5.61
CA ARG A 212 -15.44 11.26 5.48
C ARG A 212 -16.32 10.85 6.66
N LEU A 213 -15.73 10.25 7.72
CA LEU A 213 -16.50 9.95 8.93
C LEU A 213 -17.00 11.25 9.57
N PRO A 214 -18.26 11.31 10.04
CA PRO A 214 -18.80 12.46 10.74
C PRO A 214 -17.99 12.85 11.99
N GLU A 215 -18.09 14.12 12.38
CA GLU A 215 -17.58 14.58 13.68
C GLU A 215 -18.24 13.79 14.81
N GLY A 216 -17.44 13.27 15.74
CA GLY A 216 -17.88 12.43 16.86
C GLY A 216 -17.75 10.92 16.62
N GLU A 217 -17.64 10.44 15.38
CA GLU A 217 -17.35 9.03 15.10
C GLU A 217 -15.85 8.69 15.15
N VAL A 218 -15.01 9.69 14.88
CA VAL A 218 -13.55 9.60 15.03
C VAL A 218 -13.05 10.82 15.79
N THR A 219 -12.20 10.60 16.79
CA THR A 219 -11.62 11.70 17.58
C THR A 219 -10.66 12.55 16.73
N PRO A 220 -10.49 13.85 17.03
CA PRO A 220 -9.55 14.70 16.31
C PRO A 220 -8.12 14.14 16.30
N GLU A 221 -7.66 13.55 17.41
CA GLU A 221 -6.34 12.95 17.53
C GLU A 221 -6.20 11.71 16.65
N ARG A 222 -7.22 10.85 16.62
CA ARG A 222 -7.26 9.65 15.77
C ARG A 222 -7.29 10.04 14.29
N ARG A 223 -8.08 11.05 13.92
CA ARG A 223 -8.09 11.63 12.57
C ARG A 223 -6.72 12.17 12.17
N ALA A 224 -6.08 12.95 13.04
CA ALA A 224 -4.75 13.51 12.81
C ALA A 224 -3.69 12.40 12.67
N PHE A 225 -3.79 11.32 13.45
CA PHE A 225 -2.95 10.15 13.28
C PHE A 225 -3.07 9.56 11.87
N TYR A 226 -4.28 9.26 11.39
CA TYR A 226 -4.44 8.66 10.07
C TYR A 226 -4.10 9.63 8.93
N GLU A 227 -4.41 10.91 9.09
CA GLU A 227 -4.03 11.95 8.15
C GLU A 227 -2.52 12.03 7.98
N TYR A 228 -1.76 12.06 9.08
CA TYR A 228 -0.30 12.04 9.04
C TYR A 228 0.23 10.79 8.35
N HIS A 229 -0.28 9.61 8.70
CA HIS A 229 0.20 8.35 8.15
C HIS A 229 -0.15 8.16 6.67
N SER A 230 -1.24 8.76 6.18
CA SER A 230 -1.59 8.79 4.75
C SER A 230 -0.53 9.48 3.88
N ALA A 231 0.28 10.36 4.48
CA ALA A 231 1.41 10.98 3.79
C ALA A 231 2.62 10.06 3.62
N LEU A 232 2.76 9.08 4.52
CA LEU A 232 3.88 8.13 4.59
C LEU A 232 3.59 6.82 3.86
N MET A 233 2.37 6.31 3.92
CA MET A 233 1.98 5.01 3.40
C MET A 233 0.60 5.07 2.77
N GLU A 234 0.52 4.64 1.52
CA GLU A 234 -0.73 4.37 0.86
C GLU A 234 -1.35 3.05 1.38
N PRO A 235 -2.68 2.96 1.53
CA PRO A 235 -3.32 1.76 2.06
C PRO A 235 -3.01 0.50 1.24
N TRP A 236 -2.81 -0.61 1.95
CA TRP A 236 -2.82 -1.97 1.42
C TRP A 236 -4.25 -2.48 1.50
N ASP A 237 -5.03 -2.16 0.47
CA ASP A 237 -6.48 -2.32 0.48
C ASP A 237 -6.94 -3.64 -0.17
N GLY A 238 -8.20 -3.98 0.09
CA GLY A 238 -8.83 -5.24 -0.26
C GLY A 238 -9.38 -5.96 0.98
N PRO A 239 -10.22 -7.00 0.79
CA PRO A 239 -10.71 -7.79 1.92
C PRO A 239 -9.54 -8.33 2.73
N ALA A 240 -9.50 -8.07 4.04
CA ALA A 240 -8.40 -8.54 4.88
C ALA A 240 -8.83 -8.68 6.34
N ALA A 241 -8.81 -9.93 6.83
CA ALA A 241 -8.67 -10.20 8.26
C ALA A 241 -7.23 -10.65 8.52
N LEU A 242 -6.46 -9.78 9.17
CA LEU A 242 -5.03 -9.97 9.43
C LEU A 242 -4.82 -10.41 10.87
N THR A 243 -4.54 -11.69 11.11
CA THR A 243 -4.08 -12.16 12.42
C THR A 243 -2.58 -11.97 12.50
N TYR A 244 -2.08 -11.28 13.52
CA TYR A 244 -0.67 -10.87 13.59
C TYR A 244 -0.04 -11.21 14.93
N THR A 245 1.28 -11.38 14.94
CA THR A 245 2.07 -11.48 16.16
C THR A 245 3.54 -11.09 15.96
N ASP A 246 4.13 -10.49 16.98
CA ASP A 246 5.59 -10.27 17.09
C ASP A 246 6.25 -11.24 18.10
N GLY A 247 5.52 -12.26 18.55
CA GLY A 247 5.90 -13.21 19.60
C GLY A 247 5.64 -12.74 21.03
N ARG A 248 5.12 -11.53 21.24
CA ARG A 248 4.70 -11.00 22.56
C ARG A 248 3.24 -10.56 22.53
N ILE A 249 2.87 -9.86 21.47
CA ILE A 249 1.50 -9.43 21.19
C ILE A 249 0.93 -10.35 20.12
N VAL A 250 -0.32 -10.76 20.27
CA VAL A 250 -1.11 -11.43 19.23
C VAL A 250 -2.44 -10.74 19.07
N GLY A 251 -2.92 -10.57 17.84
CA GLY A 251 -4.16 -9.84 17.61
C GLY A 251 -4.71 -10.06 16.22
N THR A 252 -5.82 -9.39 15.91
CA THR A 252 -6.28 -9.28 14.53
C THR A 252 -6.73 -7.85 14.19
N ALA A 253 -6.36 -7.43 12.98
CA ALA A 253 -6.72 -6.15 12.38
C ALA A 253 -7.61 -6.41 11.17
N MET A 254 -8.61 -5.57 10.99
CA MET A 254 -9.60 -5.70 9.91
C MET A 254 -9.40 -4.63 8.85
N ASP A 255 -9.63 -4.97 7.59
CA ASP A 255 -9.71 -4.00 6.50
C ASP A 255 -10.79 -2.95 6.78
N ARG A 256 -10.65 -1.80 6.10
CA ARG A 256 -11.48 -0.62 6.35
C ARG A 256 -12.97 -0.82 6.12
N ASN A 257 -13.35 -1.85 5.37
CA ASN A 257 -14.73 -2.19 5.02
C ASN A 257 -15.25 -3.42 5.79
N GLY A 258 -14.38 -4.13 6.51
CA GLY A 258 -14.73 -5.34 7.26
C GLY A 258 -15.25 -6.46 6.36
N LEU A 259 -14.60 -6.69 5.22
CA LEU A 259 -15.06 -7.63 4.20
C LEU A 259 -14.82 -9.10 4.56
N ARG A 260 -14.12 -9.37 5.67
CA ARG A 260 -13.87 -10.71 6.19
C ARG A 260 -14.34 -10.84 7.64
N PRO A 261 -14.84 -12.01 8.05
CA PRO A 261 -15.29 -12.20 9.42
C PRO A 261 -14.12 -12.43 10.38
N ALA A 262 -14.20 -11.85 11.57
CA ALA A 262 -13.35 -12.21 12.71
C ALA A 262 -14.15 -12.07 14.01
N ARG A 263 -14.20 -13.14 14.81
CA ARG A 263 -14.91 -13.22 16.09
C ARG A 263 -13.97 -13.68 17.17
N TYR A 264 -14.13 -13.12 18.37
CA TYR A 264 -13.34 -13.51 19.53
C TYR A 264 -14.20 -13.89 20.74
N VAL A 265 -13.64 -14.72 21.61
CA VAL A 265 -14.15 -15.07 22.92
C VAL A 265 -13.04 -14.95 23.96
N VAL A 266 -13.38 -14.42 25.13
CA VAL A 266 -12.53 -14.32 26.31
C VAL A 266 -13.12 -15.23 27.38
N LEU A 267 -12.28 -16.10 27.96
CA LEU A 267 -12.66 -17.06 28.98
C LEU A 267 -12.08 -16.65 30.35
N ASP A 268 -12.72 -17.10 31.43
CA ASP A 268 -12.32 -16.78 32.82
C ASP A 268 -10.99 -17.40 33.27
N ASN A 269 -10.45 -18.37 32.52
CA ASN A 269 -9.12 -18.96 32.74
C ASN A 269 -8.01 -18.22 31.97
N GLY A 270 -8.30 -17.05 31.42
CA GLY A 270 -7.32 -16.22 30.73
C GLY A 270 -7.06 -16.61 29.26
N TYR A 271 -7.80 -17.57 28.71
CA TYR A 271 -7.72 -17.87 27.28
C TYR A 271 -8.51 -16.86 26.46
N VAL A 272 -7.92 -16.44 25.35
CA VAL A 272 -8.57 -15.63 24.32
C VAL A 272 -8.48 -16.39 23.00
N ILE A 273 -9.62 -16.60 22.36
CA ILE A 273 -9.71 -17.32 21.09
C ILE A 273 -10.28 -16.35 20.07
N CYS A 274 -9.58 -16.16 18.95
CA CYS A 274 -10.07 -15.40 17.79
C CYS A 274 -10.04 -16.29 16.55
N ALA A 275 -11.12 -16.29 15.77
CA ALA A 275 -11.23 -17.09 14.54
C ALA A 275 -12.18 -16.42 13.53
N SER A 276 -12.09 -16.85 12.26
CA SER A 276 -13.01 -16.40 11.21
C SER A 276 -14.46 -16.83 11.46
N GLU A 277 -14.67 -17.90 12.22
CA GLU A 277 -15.98 -18.46 12.52
C GLU A 277 -16.12 -18.79 14.01
N THR A 278 -17.34 -18.63 14.52
CA THR A 278 -17.67 -19.03 15.89
C THR A 278 -17.74 -20.55 15.96
N GLY A 279 -17.04 -21.15 16.92
CA GLY A 279 -17.00 -22.61 17.10
C GLY A 279 -15.83 -23.32 16.42
N ALA A 280 -14.93 -22.58 15.75
CA ALA A 280 -13.70 -23.14 15.18
C ALA A 280 -12.78 -23.83 16.22
N VAL A 281 -12.87 -23.40 17.48
CA VAL A 281 -12.20 -24.02 18.63
C VAL A 281 -13.26 -24.34 19.66
N ALA A 282 -13.25 -25.57 20.17
CA ALA A 282 -14.14 -25.99 21.25
C ALA A 282 -13.70 -25.37 22.59
N TYR A 283 -14.66 -24.84 23.34
CA TYR A 283 -14.48 -24.30 24.68
C TYR A 283 -15.75 -24.50 25.51
N ASP A 284 -15.63 -24.44 26.83
CA ASP A 284 -16.77 -24.51 27.74
C ASP A 284 -17.52 -23.16 27.77
N GLU A 285 -18.78 -23.18 27.35
CA GLU A 285 -19.67 -22.01 27.33
C GLU A 285 -19.88 -21.42 28.74
N GLY A 286 -19.80 -22.23 29.81
CA GLY A 286 -19.92 -21.76 31.19
C GLY A 286 -18.78 -20.86 31.65
N ARG A 287 -17.67 -20.83 30.91
CA ARG A 287 -16.44 -20.07 31.24
C ARG A 287 -16.32 -18.76 30.45
N VAL A 288 -17.30 -18.46 29.60
CA VAL A 288 -17.28 -17.28 28.73
C VAL A 288 -17.49 -16.00 29.55
N VAL A 289 -16.52 -15.09 29.47
CA VAL A 289 -16.59 -13.76 30.06
C VAL A 289 -17.10 -12.74 29.05
N ARG A 290 -16.63 -12.82 27.80
CA ARG A 290 -16.96 -11.86 26.73
C ARG A 290 -16.91 -12.55 25.37
N LYS A 291 -17.89 -12.27 24.52
CA LYS A 291 -17.85 -12.58 23.07
C LYS A 291 -17.91 -11.27 22.29
N GLY A 292 -17.21 -11.20 21.17
CA GLY A 292 -17.21 -10.03 20.30
C GLY A 292 -16.82 -10.33 18.87
N ARG A 293 -16.83 -9.29 18.05
CA ARG A 293 -16.34 -9.28 16.68
C ARG A 293 -15.40 -8.11 16.47
N ILE A 294 -14.54 -8.23 15.47
CA ILE A 294 -13.68 -7.12 15.02
C ILE A 294 -14.39 -6.49 13.83
N SER A 295 -14.81 -5.25 13.98
CA SER A 295 -15.59 -4.51 12.98
C SER A 295 -14.68 -3.84 11.92
N PRO A 296 -15.24 -3.25 10.85
CA PRO A 296 -14.46 -2.54 9.82
C PRO A 296 -13.44 -1.57 10.42
N GLY A 297 -12.19 -1.63 9.94
CA GLY A 297 -11.08 -0.78 10.37
C GLY A 297 -10.56 -1.02 11.80
N GLN A 298 -11.17 -1.92 12.56
CA GLN A 298 -10.79 -2.13 13.96
C GLN A 298 -9.56 -3.01 14.12
N ILE A 299 -8.87 -2.81 15.24
CA ILE A 299 -7.76 -3.63 15.70
C ILE A 299 -8.01 -4.14 17.12
N PHE A 300 -7.64 -5.40 17.38
CA PHE A 300 -7.80 -6.06 18.67
C PHE A 300 -6.54 -6.86 19.00
N CYS A 301 -6.08 -6.85 20.25
CA CYS A 301 -4.92 -7.67 20.63
C CYS A 301 -4.89 -8.14 22.09
N VAL A 302 -4.04 -9.13 22.32
CA VAL A 302 -3.63 -9.64 23.61
C VAL A 302 -2.13 -9.41 23.74
N ASP A 303 -1.71 -8.75 24.81
CA ASP A 303 -0.32 -8.63 25.19
C ASP A 303 -0.01 -9.67 26.26
N THR A 304 0.66 -10.74 25.85
CA THR A 304 0.99 -11.87 26.74
C THR A 304 2.05 -11.54 27.77
N THR A 305 2.83 -10.46 27.57
CA THR A 305 3.83 -10.03 28.55
C THR A 305 3.20 -9.30 29.74
N ARG A 306 2.05 -8.65 29.50
CA ARG A 306 1.27 -7.93 30.51
C ARG A 306 0.03 -8.70 30.97
N GLY A 307 -0.40 -9.72 30.23
CA GLY A 307 -1.63 -10.47 30.50
C GLY A 307 -2.89 -9.63 30.26
N VAL A 308 -2.87 -8.69 29.31
CA VAL A 308 -3.99 -7.77 29.07
C VAL A 308 -4.56 -7.94 27.66
N VAL A 309 -5.88 -7.79 27.58
CA VAL A 309 -6.64 -7.70 26.33
C VAL A 309 -6.89 -6.21 26.07
N MET A 310 -6.53 -5.75 24.87
CA MET A 310 -6.72 -4.37 24.43
C MET A 310 -7.65 -4.37 23.22
N ASP A 311 -8.67 -3.51 23.26
CA ASP A 311 -9.59 -3.29 22.15
C ASP A 311 -9.16 -2.10 21.28
N ASP A 312 -9.99 -1.80 20.28
CA ASP A 312 -9.69 -0.80 19.26
C ASP A 312 -9.48 0.59 19.85
N GLU A 313 -10.33 1.00 20.79
CA GLU A 313 -10.27 2.33 21.38
C GLU A 313 -8.98 2.52 22.19
N GLU A 314 -8.61 1.54 23.04
CA GLU A 314 -7.37 1.61 23.81
C GLU A 314 -6.14 1.66 22.88
N ILE A 315 -6.12 0.84 21.83
CA ILE A 315 -4.98 0.76 20.90
C ILE A 315 -4.87 2.05 20.09
N THR A 316 -5.96 2.50 19.49
CA THR A 316 -5.97 3.66 18.62
C THR A 316 -5.66 4.94 19.39
N GLN A 317 -6.26 5.14 20.57
CA GLN A 317 -5.99 6.29 21.42
C GLN A 317 -4.52 6.34 21.86
N LYS A 318 -3.93 5.19 22.21
CA LYS A 318 -2.51 5.10 22.57
C LYS A 318 -1.59 5.60 21.45
N PHE A 319 -1.86 5.21 20.21
CA PHE A 319 -1.02 5.62 19.08
C PHE A 319 -1.33 7.04 18.60
N ALA A 320 -2.59 7.45 18.63
CA ALA A 320 -3.00 8.81 18.31
C ALA A 320 -2.34 9.84 19.23
N ALA A 321 -2.19 9.52 20.52
CA ALA A 321 -1.55 10.39 21.50
C ALA A 321 0.01 10.31 21.51
N ARG A 322 0.63 9.48 20.66
CA ARG A 322 2.08 9.22 20.71
C ARG A 322 2.92 10.41 20.27
N ARG A 323 2.41 11.22 19.34
CA ARG A 323 3.06 12.40 18.76
C ARG A 323 2.03 13.50 18.51
N PRO A 324 2.44 14.77 18.44
CA PRO A 324 1.53 15.87 18.14
C PRO A 324 1.25 15.94 16.63
N TYR A 325 0.59 14.91 16.10
CA TYR A 325 0.32 14.77 14.65
C TYR A 325 -0.54 15.93 14.13
N ASP A 326 -1.52 16.34 14.92
CA ASP A 326 -2.40 17.49 14.67
C ASP A 326 -1.60 18.78 14.45
N ARG A 327 -0.66 19.06 15.35
CA ARG A 327 0.23 20.21 15.27
C ARG A 327 1.12 20.12 14.03
N TRP A 328 1.70 18.95 13.76
CA TRP A 328 2.54 18.76 12.58
C TRP A 328 1.77 18.99 11.28
N ILE A 329 0.53 18.53 11.19
CA ILE A 329 -0.35 18.78 10.04
C ILE A 329 -0.64 20.28 9.92
N GLN A 330 -1.09 20.94 10.98
CA GLN A 330 -1.42 22.38 10.96
C GLN A 330 -0.23 23.26 10.57
N GLU A 331 0.99 22.91 11.01
CA GLU A 331 2.19 23.70 10.75
C GLU A 331 2.81 23.46 9.36
N ASN A 332 2.57 22.30 8.73
CA ASN A 332 3.35 21.86 7.55
C ASN A 332 2.51 21.46 6.33
N LEU A 333 1.28 20.99 6.52
CA LEU A 333 0.43 20.55 5.42
C LEU A 333 -0.31 21.75 4.83
N VAL A 334 -0.10 22.02 3.55
CA VAL A 334 -0.73 23.16 2.87
C VAL A 334 -1.90 22.67 2.04
N SER A 335 -3.10 23.24 2.26
CA SER A 335 -4.24 22.95 1.39
C SER A 335 -4.12 23.73 0.08
N LEU A 336 -4.42 23.09 -1.05
CA LEU A 336 -4.50 23.78 -2.34
C LEU A 336 -5.55 24.91 -2.32
N ASP A 337 -6.66 24.74 -1.58
CA ASP A 337 -7.68 25.79 -1.45
C ASP A 337 -7.11 27.04 -0.76
N GLU A 338 -6.18 26.88 0.17
CA GLU A 338 -5.49 28.00 0.81
C GLU A 338 -4.51 28.69 -0.14
N LEU A 339 -3.81 27.94 -0.99
CA LEU A 339 -2.97 28.50 -2.05
C LEU A 339 -3.80 29.32 -3.03
N VAL A 340 -4.96 28.81 -3.46
CA VAL A 340 -5.89 29.52 -4.34
C VAL A 340 -6.39 30.82 -3.69
N LYS A 341 -6.79 30.78 -2.41
CA LYS A 341 -7.21 31.99 -1.67
C LYS A 341 -6.11 33.05 -1.63
N LYS A 342 -4.86 32.65 -1.34
CA LYS A 342 -3.70 33.54 -1.33
C LYS A 342 -3.47 34.15 -2.71
N TRP A 343 -3.44 33.32 -3.75
CA TRP A 343 -3.25 33.74 -5.14
C TRP A 343 -4.33 34.71 -5.62
N ALA A 344 -5.60 34.42 -5.35
CA ALA A 344 -6.72 35.27 -5.73
C ALA A 344 -6.67 36.64 -5.01
N THR A 345 -6.19 36.67 -3.77
CA THR A 345 -6.00 37.91 -2.99
C THR A 345 -4.91 38.79 -3.59
N VAL A 346 -3.77 38.21 -3.95
CA VAL A 346 -2.64 38.94 -4.56
C VAL A 346 -3.02 39.49 -5.95
N ASN A 347 -3.78 38.73 -6.74
CA ASN A 347 -4.13 39.10 -8.11
C ASN A 347 -5.45 39.87 -8.25
N GLY A 348 -6.08 40.27 -7.14
CA GLY A 348 -7.32 41.06 -7.16
C GLY A 348 -8.55 40.33 -7.70
N GLN A 349 -8.56 38.99 -7.66
CA GLN A 349 -9.61 38.11 -8.21
C GLN A 349 -10.43 37.43 -7.08
N LEU A 350 -10.77 38.16 -6.02
CA LEU A 350 -11.48 37.61 -4.85
C LEU A 350 -12.87 37.02 -5.14
N SER A 351 -13.49 37.35 -6.28
CA SER A 351 -14.82 36.87 -6.67
C SER A 351 -14.89 35.36 -6.95
N ILE A 352 -13.75 34.66 -7.02
CA ILE A 352 -13.66 33.21 -7.28
C ILE A 352 -13.89 32.37 -6.00
N VAL A 353 -13.90 32.99 -4.82
CA VAL A 353 -13.74 32.28 -3.53
C VAL A 353 -15.06 31.90 -2.83
N ASN A 354 -16.23 32.38 -3.30
CA ASN A 354 -17.51 31.98 -2.70
C ASN A 354 -18.04 30.68 -3.33
N GLY A 355 -18.05 29.63 -2.52
CA GLY A 355 -18.15 28.24 -2.95
C GLY A 355 -19.53 27.71 -3.36
N GLY A 356 -19.46 26.51 -3.93
CA GLY A 356 -20.56 25.65 -4.36
C GLY A 356 -20.19 24.96 -5.67
N ASN A 357 -20.59 23.70 -5.85
CA ASN A 357 -20.49 22.94 -7.12
C ASN A 357 -21.39 23.53 -8.23
N GLY A 358 -21.42 24.86 -8.36
CA GLY A 358 -22.25 25.62 -9.26
C GLY A 358 -21.43 26.77 -9.80
N ALA A 359 -21.21 26.74 -11.12
CA ALA A 359 -20.54 27.77 -11.88
C ALA A 359 -21.05 29.17 -11.54
N SER A 360 -20.13 30.08 -11.22
CA SER A 360 -20.05 31.39 -11.88
C SER A 360 -18.83 32.14 -11.37
N SER A 361 -17.71 32.02 -12.09
CA SER A 361 -16.76 33.12 -12.21
C SER A 361 -16.63 33.42 -13.68
N THR A 362 -17.29 34.50 -14.12
CA THR A 362 -16.95 35.17 -15.36
C THR A 362 -15.52 35.67 -15.21
N ILE A 363 -14.54 34.83 -15.55
CA ILE A 363 -13.20 35.29 -15.83
C ILE A 363 -13.39 36.19 -17.06
N ASN A 364 -13.12 37.48 -16.88
CA ASN A 364 -12.90 38.38 -18.00
C ASN A 364 -11.70 37.83 -18.78
N ASN A 365 -11.96 36.93 -19.73
CA ASN A 365 -11.03 36.37 -20.71
C ASN A 365 -10.55 37.46 -21.71
N GLN A 366 -10.46 38.72 -21.28
CA GLN A 366 -9.95 39.83 -22.08
C GLN A 366 -8.44 40.05 -21.93
N GLN A 367 -7.72 39.23 -21.14
CA GLN A 367 -6.27 39.36 -20.98
C GLN A 367 -5.42 38.13 -21.36
N LEU A 368 -6.03 37.09 -21.96
CA LEU A 368 -5.28 36.00 -22.61
C LEU A 368 -5.36 36.05 -24.15
N SER A 369 -5.86 37.14 -24.73
CA SER A 369 -5.71 37.41 -26.17
C SER A 369 -4.29 37.89 -26.47
N SER A 370 -3.30 37.02 -26.32
CA SER A 370 -2.08 37.12 -27.13
C SER A 370 -2.48 36.83 -28.59
N ASN A 371 -2.19 37.77 -29.48
CA ASN A 371 -2.57 37.85 -30.90
C ASN A 371 -2.00 36.72 -31.80
N ASN A 372 -2.00 35.45 -31.38
CA ASN A 372 -1.57 34.32 -32.23
C ASN A 372 -2.09 32.94 -31.78
N SER A 373 -3.19 32.86 -31.01
CA SER A 373 -3.70 31.57 -30.51
C SER A 373 -4.43 30.79 -31.61
N ILE A 374 -3.97 29.55 -31.88
CA ILE A 374 -4.67 28.56 -32.70
C ILE A 374 -6.14 28.43 -32.23
N PRO A 375 -7.14 28.43 -33.14
CA PRO A 375 -8.55 28.26 -32.74
C PRO A 375 -8.77 27.01 -31.90
N LEU A 376 -9.65 27.08 -30.89
CA LEU A 376 -9.97 25.93 -30.02
C LEU A 376 -10.37 24.69 -30.81
N SER A 377 -11.12 24.87 -31.90
CA SER A 377 -11.52 23.78 -32.81
C SER A 377 -10.34 23.02 -33.40
N ASN A 378 -9.24 23.71 -33.70
CA ASN A 378 -8.05 23.08 -34.26
C ASN A 378 -7.30 22.28 -33.20
N ARG A 379 -7.25 22.78 -31.96
CA ARG A 379 -6.71 22.03 -30.81
C ARG A 379 -7.55 20.78 -30.55
N GLN A 380 -8.87 20.93 -30.48
CA GLN A 380 -9.81 19.81 -30.34
C GLN A 380 -9.58 18.76 -31.44
N ALA A 381 -9.50 19.18 -32.70
CA ALA A 381 -9.23 18.27 -33.82
C ALA A 381 -7.86 17.57 -33.70
N SER A 382 -6.81 18.27 -33.26
CA SER A 382 -5.46 17.68 -33.09
C SER A 382 -5.41 16.58 -32.03
N PHE A 383 -6.26 16.69 -30.99
CA PHE A 383 -6.40 15.66 -29.95
C PHE A 383 -7.49 14.63 -30.25
N GLY A 384 -8.13 14.72 -31.43
CA GLY A 384 -9.12 13.75 -31.87
C GLY A 384 -10.53 13.95 -31.31
N TYR A 385 -10.84 15.09 -30.70
CA TYR A 385 -12.19 15.38 -30.23
C TYR A 385 -13.18 15.47 -31.38
N THR A 386 -14.28 14.73 -31.27
CA THR A 386 -15.35 14.68 -32.27
C THR A 386 -16.59 15.45 -31.83
N SER A 387 -17.44 15.84 -32.78
CA SER A 387 -18.74 16.45 -32.45
C SER A 387 -19.62 15.52 -31.61
N GLU A 388 -19.49 14.20 -31.81
CA GLU A 388 -20.19 13.20 -31.01
C GLU A 388 -19.70 13.20 -29.56
N GLU A 389 -18.40 13.18 -29.29
CA GLU A 389 -17.87 13.28 -27.93
C GLU A 389 -18.30 14.59 -27.24
N MET A 390 -18.29 15.71 -27.97
CA MET A 390 -18.74 16.99 -27.42
C MET A 390 -20.23 16.96 -27.01
N ILE A 391 -21.09 16.33 -27.82
CA ILE A 391 -22.54 16.33 -27.62
C ILE A 391 -23.00 15.21 -26.69
N VAL A 392 -22.45 14.01 -26.82
CA VAL A 392 -22.89 12.79 -26.14
C VAL A 392 -22.16 12.60 -24.82
N VAL A 393 -20.89 13.04 -24.70
CA VAL A 393 -20.10 12.85 -23.48
C VAL A 393 -19.98 14.13 -22.67
N LEU A 394 -19.38 15.17 -23.24
CA LEU A 394 -19.07 16.39 -22.48
C LEU A 394 -20.30 17.22 -22.11
N ARG A 395 -21.27 17.37 -23.02
CA ARG A 395 -22.48 18.16 -22.74
C ARG A 395 -23.30 17.59 -21.56
N PRO A 396 -23.58 16.27 -21.46
CA PRO A 396 -24.24 15.71 -20.27
C PRO A 396 -23.45 15.94 -18.98
N MET A 397 -22.13 15.71 -18.99
CA MET A 397 -21.27 15.95 -17.82
C MET A 397 -21.37 17.40 -17.33
N LEU A 398 -21.32 18.37 -18.25
CA LEU A 398 -21.40 19.80 -17.93
C LEU A 398 -22.78 20.25 -17.45
N THR A 399 -23.85 19.67 -18.00
CA THR A 399 -25.23 20.12 -17.73
C THR A 399 -25.88 19.42 -16.54
N THR A 400 -25.51 18.16 -16.28
CA THR A 400 -26.12 17.32 -15.25
C THR A 400 -25.18 17.02 -14.08
N GLY A 401 -23.87 17.21 -14.26
CA GLY A 401 -22.85 16.80 -13.28
C GLY A 401 -22.66 15.28 -13.21
N GLN A 402 -23.16 14.52 -14.18
CA GLN A 402 -23.07 13.05 -14.24
C GLN A 402 -22.50 12.60 -15.58
N GLU A 403 -21.82 11.46 -15.60
CA GLU A 403 -21.41 10.82 -16.85
C GLU A 403 -22.64 10.40 -17.68
N PRO A 404 -22.53 10.37 -19.02
CA PRO A 404 -23.66 10.00 -19.87
C PRO A 404 -24.07 8.53 -19.66
N VAL A 405 -25.37 8.27 -19.61
CA VAL A 405 -25.92 6.91 -19.58
C VAL A 405 -26.29 6.48 -21.00
N GLY A 406 -25.77 5.33 -21.41
CA GLY A 406 -26.07 4.67 -22.69
C GLY A 406 -26.66 3.27 -22.51
N ALA A 407 -26.94 2.59 -23.63
CA ALA A 407 -27.39 1.21 -23.68
C ALA A 407 -26.78 0.49 -24.89
N MET A 408 -26.95 -0.83 -24.97
CA MET A 408 -26.30 -1.75 -25.92
C MET A 408 -24.80 -1.95 -25.66
N GLY A 409 -24.20 -2.93 -26.34
CA GLY A 409 -22.76 -3.20 -26.26
C GLY A 409 -21.95 -2.31 -27.22
N ASP A 410 -20.66 -2.15 -26.94
CA ASP A 410 -19.70 -1.53 -27.86
C ASP A 410 -19.48 -2.45 -29.07
N ASP A 411 -20.09 -2.10 -30.19
CA ASP A 411 -19.97 -2.80 -31.48
C ASP A 411 -18.83 -2.23 -32.36
N THR A 412 -18.08 -1.25 -31.85
CA THR A 412 -16.97 -0.67 -32.59
C THR A 412 -15.76 -1.61 -32.60
N PRO A 413 -14.93 -1.61 -33.68
CA PRO A 413 -13.72 -2.41 -33.70
C PRO A 413 -12.81 -2.05 -32.52
N PRO A 414 -12.12 -3.04 -31.91
CA PRO A 414 -11.08 -2.76 -30.93
C PRO A 414 -10.07 -1.74 -31.47
N ALA A 415 -9.52 -0.88 -30.61
CA ALA A 415 -8.72 0.27 -31.03
C ALA A 415 -7.58 -0.10 -32.03
N VAL A 416 -6.94 -1.25 -31.84
CA VAL A 416 -5.88 -1.77 -32.74
C VAL A 416 -6.36 -2.13 -34.15
N MET A 417 -7.64 -2.42 -34.34
CA MET A 417 -8.26 -2.75 -35.63
C MET A 417 -9.05 -1.58 -36.23
N SER A 418 -9.11 -0.45 -35.53
CA SER A 418 -9.83 0.74 -35.99
C SER A 418 -9.17 1.31 -37.24
N LYS A 419 -9.98 1.61 -38.27
CA LYS A 419 -9.53 2.37 -39.44
C LYS A 419 -9.43 3.88 -39.17
N LEU A 420 -10.07 4.33 -38.08
CA LEU A 420 -10.02 5.71 -37.61
C LEU A 420 -8.95 5.85 -36.52
N PRO A 421 -8.27 7.00 -36.42
CA PRO A 421 -7.34 7.26 -35.33
C PRO A 421 -8.08 7.15 -33.99
N ARG A 422 -7.47 6.44 -33.04
CA ARG A 422 -8.00 6.30 -31.68
C ARG A 422 -7.00 6.88 -30.69
N SER A 423 -7.53 7.52 -29.65
CA SER A 423 -6.73 7.95 -28.52
C SER A 423 -6.03 6.76 -27.85
N LEU A 424 -4.85 7.01 -27.26
CA LEU A 424 -4.10 6.04 -26.48
C LEU A 424 -4.97 5.37 -25.40
N PHE A 425 -5.90 6.11 -24.80
CA PHE A 425 -6.82 5.58 -23.78
C PHE A 425 -7.70 4.44 -24.28
N GLY A 426 -7.98 4.36 -25.60
CA GLY A 426 -8.77 3.27 -26.19
C GLY A 426 -8.09 1.90 -26.13
N TYR A 427 -6.77 1.85 -25.91
CA TYR A 427 -5.98 0.63 -25.76
C TYR A 427 -5.93 0.12 -24.32
N PHE A 428 -6.27 0.95 -23.34
CA PHE A 428 -6.30 0.57 -21.93
C PHE A 428 -7.72 0.15 -21.54
N LYS A 429 -7.86 -1.06 -21.00
CA LYS A 429 -9.12 -1.55 -20.46
C LYS A 429 -9.05 -1.53 -18.94
N GLN A 430 -10.09 -0.97 -18.32
CA GLN A 430 -10.20 -0.94 -16.86
C GLN A 430 -10.30 -2.37 -16.35
N ARG A 431 -9.44 -2.71 -15.39
CA ARG A 431 -9.54 -3.97 -14.67
C ARG A 431 -10.66 -3.85 -13.65
N PHE A 432 -11.37 -4.94 -13.42
CA PHE A 432 -12.41 -5.03 -12.41
C PHE A 432 -12.26 -6.34 -11.65
N ALA A 433 -12.85 -6.38 -10.46
CA ALA A 433 -12.77 -7.52 -9.57
C ALA A 433 -13.93 -8.48 -9.81
N GLU A 434 -13.62 -9.76 -9.85
CA GLU A 434 -14.59 -10.85 -9.98
C GLU A 434 -14.19 -11.98 -9.04
N VAL A 435 -15.13 -12.45 -8.22
CA VAL A 435 -15.02 -13.61 -7.30
C VAL A 435 -14.00 -13.45 -6.17
N THR A 436 -12.74 -13.18 -6.50
CA THR A 436 -11.57 -13.08 -5.60
C THR A 436 -11.72 -11.97 -4.56
N ASN A 437 -12.23 -10.82 -4.95
CA ASN A 437 -12.61 -9.72 -4.06
C ASN A 437 -13.87 -9.01 -4.60
N PRO A 438 -14.71 -8.42 -3.73
CA PRO A 438 -15.91 -7.70 -4.15
C PRO A 438 -15.57 -6.29 -4.65
N PRO A 439 -16.35 -5.73 -5.59
CA PRO A 439 -16.39 -4.29 -5.83
C PRO A 439 -17.10 -3.57 -4.66
N ILE A 440 -16.86 -2.27 -4.52
CA ILE A 440 -17.50 -1.39 -3.53
C ILE A 440 -18.57 -0.56 -4.25
N ASP A 441 -19.69 -0.26 -3.59
CA ASP A 441 -20.71 0.65 -4.10
C ASP A 441 -20.26 2.11 -3.91
N PRO A 442 -19.87 2.84 -4.98
CA PRO A 442 -19.33 4.19 -4.83
C PRO A 442 -20.37 5.24 -4.42
N LEU A 443 -21.66 4.90 -4.44
CA LEU A 443 -22.76 5.78 -4.05
C LEU A 443 -23.20 5.53 -2.61
N ARG A 444 -23.38 4.26 -2.23
CA ARG A 444 -23.88 3.89 -0.89
C ARG A 444 -22.78 3.82 0.15
N GLU A 445 -21.56 3.49 -0.26
CA GLU A 445 -20.39 3.32 0.60
C GLU A 445 -19.35 4.43 0.33
N GLU A 446 -19.78 5.60 -0.15
CA GLU A 446 -18.88 6.71 -0.50
C GLU A 446 -17.99 7.14 0.69
N MET A 447 -18.47 6.96 1.92
CA MET A 447 -17.76 7.33 3.15
C MET A 447 -16.42 6.60 3.35
N VAL A 448 -16.26 5.41 2.77
CA VAL A 448 -15.01 4.63 2.84
C VAL A 448 -14.04 4.94 1.70
N MET A 449 -14.43 5.81 0.76
CA MET A 449 -13.65 6.16 -0.44
C MET A 449 -13.10 7.59 -0.35
N SER A 450 -11.95 7.82 -0.99
CA SER A 450 -11.37 9.16 -1.12
C SER A 450 -10.61 9.35 -2.44
N LEU A 451 -10.65 10.58 -2.95
CA LEU A 451 -9.86 11.08 -4.08
C LEU A 451 -8.78 12.06 -3.62
N ARG A 452 -8.53 12.14 -2.31
CA ARG A 452 -7.53 13.03 -1.74
C ARG A 452 -6.14 12.67 -2.25
N MET A 453 -5.42 13.68 -2.72
CA MET A 453 -4.05 13.53 -3.22
C MET A 453 -3.10 14.40 -2.41
N LEU A 454 -1.84 13.98 -2.33
CA LEU A 454 -0.77 14.71 -1.66
C LEU A 454 0.39 14.89 -2.64
N LEU A 455 0.75 16.14 -2.94
CA LEU A 455 1.85 16.48 -3.83
C LEU A 455 3.09 16.91 -3.05
N GLY A 456 4.25 16.47 -3.50
CA GLY A 456 5.55 16.81 -2.93
C GLY A 456 6.43 15.60 -2.64
N ARG A 457 7.58 15.85 -2.01
CA ARG A 457 8.57 14.82 -1.69
C ARG A 457 8.05 13.89 -0.58
N ARG A 458 8.10 12.58 -0.82
CA ARG A 458 7.76 11.58 0.20
C ARG A 458 8.89 11.43 1.22
N ALA A 459 8.56 11.54 2.50
CA ALA A 459 9.51 11.34 3.59
C ALA A 459 9.85 9.85 3.81
N ASN A 460 10.90 9.61 4.60
CA ASN A 460 11.34 8.28 4.94
C ASN A 460 10.28 7.52 5.75
N VAL A 461 9.89 6.36 5.24
CA VAL A 461 8.81 5.54 5.79
C VAL A 461 9.14 4.97 7.18
N LEU A 462 10.40 4.95 7.63
CA LEU A 462 10.79 4.40 8.93
C LEU A 462 10.82 5.40 10.08
N THR A 463 10.62 6.69 9.81
CA THR A 463 10.73 7.76 10.82
C THR A 463 9.43 8.54 10.97
N GLU A 464 9.22 9.10 12.15
CA GLU A 464 8.08 9.98 12.47
C GLU A 464 8.59 11.40 12.70
N THR A 465 8.55 12.24 11.67
CA THR A 465 8.96 13.66 11.71
C THR A 465 7.90 14.57 11.06
N PRO A 466 7.89 15.89 11.36
CA PRO A 466 7.00 16.85 10.71
C PRO A 466 7.17 16.89 9.18
N ASP A 467 8.37 16.58 8.68
CA ASP A 467 8.69 16.59 7.24
C ASP A 467 7.78 15.69 6.41
N ALA A 468 7.19 14.65 7.03
CA ALA A 468 6.28 13.72 6.36
C ALA A 468 5.04 14.41 5.77
N VAL A 469 4.59 15.50 6.37
CA VAL A 469 3.38 16.23 5.97
C VAL A 469 3.69 17.59 5.33
N ARG A 470 4.97 17.86 4.98
CA ARG A 470 5.33 19.00 4.12
C ARG A 470 4.94 18.72 2.68
N LEU A 471 3.63 18.73 2.43
CA LEU A 471 2.99 18.38 1.17
C LEU A 471 1.87 19.38 0.87
N VAL A 472 1.47 19.44 -0.41
CA VAL A 472 0.25 20.14 -0.82
C VAL A 472 -0.89 19.13 -0.90
N ALA A 473 -1.97 19.37 -0.15
CA ALA A 473 -3.14 18.52 -0.10
C ALA A 473 -4.20 18.97 -1.11
N LEU A 474 -4.68 18.02 -1.91
CA LEU A 474 -5.71 18.19 -2.92
C LEU A 474 -6.92 17.33 -2.54
N LYS A 475 -8.12 17.83 -2.81
CA LYS A 475 -9.38 17.08 -2.61
C LYS A 475 -9.69 16.11 -3.74
N SER A 476 -9.13 16.37 -4.92
CA SER A 476 -9.38 15.63 -6.16
C SER A 476 -8.12 15.65 -7.02
N PRO A 477 -7.87 14.61 -7.85
CA PRO A 477 -6.84 14.67 -8.88
C PRO A 477 -7.18 15.62 -10.04
N VAL A 478 -8.43 16.10 -10.15
CA VAL A 478 -8.85 17.05 -11.18
C VAL A 478 -8.60 18.48 -10.68
N LEU A 479 -7.83 19.24 -11.45
CA LEU A 479 -7.45 20.62 -11.13
C LEU A 479 -8.08 21.61 -12.11
N LEU A 480 -8.57 22.71 -11.58
CA LEU A 480 -9.06 23.86 -12.34
C LEU A 480 -7.89 24.79 -12.74
N PRO A 481 -8.05 25.64 -13.77
CA PRO A 481 -7.01 26.58 -14.19
C PRO A 481 -6.49 27.48 -13.07
N GLU A 482 -7.36 27.93 -12.16
CA GLU A 482 -6.99 28.81 -11.04
C GLU A 482 -6.18 28.05 -9.99
N GLN A 483 -6.51 26.78 -9.79
CA GLN A 483 -5.74 25.87 -8.92
C GLN A 483 -4.33 25.63 -9.48
N MET A 484 -4.22 25.41 -10.80
CA MET A 484 -2.92 25.29 -11.46
C MET A 484 -2.11 26.59 -11.35
N ALA A 485 -2.73 27.74 -11.60
CA ALA A 485 -2.07 29.04 -11.49
C ALA A 485 -1.59 29.32 -10.06
N ALA A 486 -2.40 29.00 -9.05
CA ALA A 486 -2.03 29.13 -7.64
C ALA A 486 -0.88 28.19 -7.26
N LEU A 487 -0.86 26.97 -7.79
CA LEU A 487 0.22 26.02 -7.58
C LEU A 487 1.54 26.51 -8.21
N HIS A 488 1.49 27.15 -9.38
CA HIS A 488 2.68 27.74 -10.02
C HIS A 488 3.20 28.99 -9.31
N ALA A 489 2.31 29.82 -8.78
CA ALA A 489 2.65 31.12 -8.22
C ALA A 489 3.15 31.09 -6.78
N GLN A 490 3.17 29.92 -6.12
CA GLN A 490 3.69 29.80 -4.76
C GLN A 490 5.23 29.79 -4.77
N ASP A 491 5.85 30.47 -3.81
CA ASP A 491 7.32 30.65 -3.75
C ASP A 491 8.03 29.77 -2.69
N THR A 492 7.33 28.78 -2.13
CA THR A 492 7.88 27.92 -1.07
C THR A 492 8.82 26.88 -1.68
N PRO A 493 10.11 26.84 -1.29
CA PRO A 493 11.09 25.90 -1.85
C PRO A 493 10.68 24.42 -1.71
N GLU A 494 9.99 24.07 -0.62
CA GLU A 494 9.48 22.73 -0.34
C GLU A 494 8.40 22.26 -1.33
N PHE A 495 7.76 23.19 -2.05
CA PHE A 495 6.72 22.92 -3.04
C PHE A 495 7.13 23.33 -4.45
N ALA A 496 8.42 23.64 -4.67
CA ALA A 496 8.94 24.14 -5.93
C ALA A 496 8.40 23.36 -7.14
N VAL A 497 7.80 24.08 -8.08
CA VAL A 497 7.15 23.53 -9.27
C VAL A 497 8.04 23.76 -10.48
N ALA A 498 8.20 22.73 -11.31
CA ALA A 498 8.82 22.87 -12.63
C ALA A 498 7.88 22.33 -13.71
N THR A 499 7.73 23.08 -14.80
CA THR A 499 6.99 22.63 -15.98
C THR A 499 7.95 22.00 -16.98
N VAL A 500 7.63 20.79 -17.44
CA VAL A 500 8.33 20.12 -18.52
C VAL A 500 7.37 19.95 -19.69
N ALA A 501 7.80 20.40 -20.87
CA ALA A 501 6.94 20.43 -22.05
C ALA A 501 6.89 19.04 -22.71
N ALA A 502 5.70 18.44 -22.78
CA ALA A 502 5.43 17.17 -23.45
C ALA A 502 5.10 17.36 -24.94
N VAL A 503 5.88 18.22 -25.61
CA VAL A 503 5.73 18.53 -27.03
C VAL A 503 7.03 18.25 -27.78
N TRP A 504 6.92 17.94 -29.06
CA TRP A 504 8.08 17.69 -29.91
C TRP A 504 7.80 18.16 -31.34
N PRO A 505 8.84 18.52 -32.11
CA PRO A 505 8.65 18.90 -33.51
C PRO A 505 8.17 17.70 -34.31
N ALA A 506 7.15 17.91 -35.16
CA ALA A 506 6.72 16.91 -36.11
C ALA A 506 7.86 16.58 -37.10
N PRO A 507 8.05 15.31 -37.51
CA PRO A 507 9.04 14.95 -38.51
C PRO A 507 8.82 15.72 -39.82
N ALA A 508 9.89 16.21 -40.44
CA ALA A 508 9.83 16.94 -41.71
C ALA A 508 10.07 16.00 -42.91
N GLY A 509 9.27 16.13 -43.96
CA GLY A 509 9.38 15.35 -45.21
C GLY A 509 8.02 15.21 -45.93
N GLU A 510 8.04 14.88 -47.23
CA GLU A 510 6.81 14.68 -48.02
C GLU A 510 6.07 13.38 -47.65
N GLU A 511 6.78 12.36 -47.15
CA GLU A 511 6.20 11.10 -46.65
C GLU A 511 6.81 10.74 -45.28
N VAL A 512 6.04 10.94 -44.20
CA VAL A 512 6.41 10.49 -42.85
C VAL A 512 5.86 9.08 -42.64
N THR A 513 6.73 8.08 -42.59
CA THR A 513 6.32 6.70 -42.29
C THR A 513 6.04 6.51 -40.78
N PRO A 514 5.23 5.50 -40.39
CA PRO A 514 4.98 5.19 -38.98
C PRO A 514 6.26 4.95 -38.16
N GLU A 515 7.28 4.35 -38.77
CA GLU A 515 8.57 4.08 -38.14
C GLU A 515 9.30 5.39 -37.81
N VAL A 516 9.35 6.33 -38.76
CA VAL A 516 9.99 7.65 -38.57
C VAL A 516 9.26 8.45 -37.48
N ALA A 517 7.92 8.45 -37.49
CA ALA A 517 7.12 9.08 -36.45
C ALA A 517 7.33 8.42 -35.07
N GLY A 518 7.41 7.09 -35.04
CA GLY A 518 7.66 6.31 -33.83
C GLY A 518 9.04 6.58 -33.21
N ASP A 519 10.07 6.72 -34.04
CA ASP A 519 11.42 7.05 -33.58
C ASP A 519 11.52 8.50 -33.07
N ALA A 520 10.84 9.45 -33.73
CA ALA A 520 10.74 10.83 -33.25
C ALA A 520 10.03 10.90 -31.88
N LEU A 521 8.91 10.19 -31.72
CA LEU A 521 8.20 10.10 -30.44
C LEU A 521 9.07 9.43 -29.36
N ARG A 522 9.79 8.36 -29.70
CA ARG A 522 10.71 7.68 -28.77
C ARG A 522 11.80 8.63 -28.28
N ALA A 523 12.39 9.42 -29.18
CA ALA A 523 13.38 10.43 -28.84
C ALA A 523 12.78 11.52 -27.94
N ALA A 524 11.57 11.98 -28.25
CA ALA A 524 10.83 12.97 -27.45
C ALA A 524 10.54 12.47 -26.03
N VAL A 525 10.05 11.24 -25.87
CA VAL A 525 9.80 10.62 -24.55
C VAL A 525 11.10 10.48 -23.76
N THR A 526 12.20 10.08 -24.42
CA THR A 526 13.52 9.98 -23.78
C THR A 526 14.00 11.34 -23.29
N LYS A 527 13.84 12.39 -24.11
CA LYS A 527 14.16 13.77 -23.76
C LYS A 527 13.31 14.25 -22.58
N LEU A 528 12.00 14.01 -22.61
CA LEU A 528 11.05 14.36 -21.54
C LEU A 528 11.46 13.72 -20.20
N CYS A 529 11.83 12.43 -20.21
CA CYS A 529 12.30 11.74 -19.01
C CYS A 529 13.57 12.38 -18.43
N ARG A 530 14.53 12.75 -19.30
CA ARG A 530 15.76 13.42 -18.87
C ARG A 530 15.50 14.80 -18.29
N GLU A 531 14.66 15.60 -18.93
CA GLU A 531 14.32 16.95 -18.46
C GLU A 531 13.56 16.90 -17.11
N ALA A 532 12.68 15.92 -16.94
CA ALA A 532 12.03 15.68 -15.65
C ALA A 532 13.05 15.31 -14.56
N GLU A 533 14.03 14.46 -14.86
CA GLU A 533 15.10 14.10 -13.92
C GLU A 533 15.98 15.30 -13.55
N GLU A 534 16.39 16.09 -14.55
CA GLU A 534 17.17 17.32 -14.37
C GLU A 534 16.42 18.34 -13.51
N ALA A 535 15.11 18.53 -13.73
CA ALA A 535 14.27 19.40 -12.92
C ALA A 535 14.21 18.96 -11.45
N VAL A 536 14.04 17.66 -11.19
CA VAL A 536 14.02 17.11 -9.82
C VAL A 536 15.39 17.25 -9.15
N ARG A 537 16.48 16.97 -9.86
CA ARG A 537 17.86 17.20 -9.38
C ARG A 537 18.12 18.69 -9.11
N GLY A 538 17.50 19.57 -9.89
CA GLY A 538 17.52 21.03 -9.71
C GLY A 538 16.68 21.54 -8.53
N GLY A 539 15.96 20.67 -7.83
CA GLY A 539 15.22 21.00 -6.60
C GLY A 539 13.70 20.99 -6.75
N ALA A 540 13.15 20.75 -7.95
CA ALA A 540 11.71 20.64 -8.14
C ALA A 540 11.13 19.52 -7.28
N ARG A 541 9.99 19.80 -6.64
CA ARG A 541 9.23 18.86 -5.79
C ARG A 541 7.91 18.45 -6.43
N ILE A 542 7.43 19.25 -7.36
CA ILE A 542 6.23 19.01 -8.14
C ILE A 542 6.60 19.23 -9.62
N LEU A 543 6.25 18.27 -10.47
CA LEU A 543 6.45 18.39 -11.92
C LEU A 543 5.09 18.56 -12.59
N VAL A 544 5.00 19.55 -13.48
CA VAL A 544 3.86 19.75 -14.37
C VAL A 544 4.28 19.31 -15.77
N ILE A 545 3.71 18.23 -16.26
CA ILE A 545 3.94 17.74 -17.62
C ILE A 545 2.86 18.38 -18.50
N SER A 546 3.25 19.30 -19.38
CA SER A 546 2.31 20.17 -20.11
C SER A 546 2.44 20.07 -21.62
N ASP A 547 1.31 20.05 -22.32
CA ASP A 547 1.17 20.14 -23.78
C ASP A 547 0.82 21.56 -24.26
N GLU A 548 0.80 22.56 -23.37
CA GLU A 548 0.34 23.93 -23.67
C GLU A 548 1.16 24.63 -24.77
N ALA A 549 2.42 24.22 -24.95
CA ALA A 549 3.33 24.75 -25.97
C ALA A 549 3.09 24.18 -27.39
N ALA A 550 2.07 23.34 -27.58
CA ALA A 550 1.73 22.68 -28.85
C ALA A 550 1.11 23.62 -29.91
#